data_AF-A0A931KQE8-F1
#
_entry.id   AF-A0A931KQE8-F1
#
_cell.length_a   1.000
_cell.length_b   1.000
_cell.length_c   1.000
_cell.angle_alpha   90.00
_cell.angle_beta   90.00
_cell.angle_gamma   90.00
#
_symmetry.space_group_name_H-M   'P 1'
#
loop_
_entity.id
_entity.type
_entity.pdbx_description
1 polymer ?
#
loop_
_entity_poly.entity_id
_entity_poly.type
_entity_poly.pdbx_seq_one_letter_code
_entity_poly.pdbx_strand_id
1 'polypeptide(L)'
;MKTINILTHPVLVLSLFCLTLISGESFGGFYLLYILMALPHGGIHAVFALIGAGLILFSYGKFRRQSKFFIDPLLNILGVFSLYTSLFLFFINSWSYNDQTFEQAVPVISFVLFGVASLGFLIYSIIRFARPKSDKPMSLLT
;
A
#
# COMPACT_ATOMS: atom_id res chain seq x y z
N MET A 1 -0.78 -1.86 -21.85
CA MET A 1 -1.64 -2.66 -20.94
C MET A 1 -0.86 -3.53 -19.94
N LYS A 2 0.21 -4.24 -20.35
CA LYS A 2 1.02 -5.07 -19.42
C LYS A 2 1.76 -4.24 -18.36
N THR A 3 2.34 -3.10 -18.71
CA THR A 3 3.10 -2.23 -17.79
C THR A 3 2.23 -1.67 -16.67
N ILE A 4 1.02 -1.21 -16.97
CA ILE A 4 0.04 -0.73 -15.97
C ILE A 4 -0.34 -1.87 -15.02
N ASN A 5 -0.53 -3.09 -15.53
CA ASN A 5 -0.77 -4.25 -14.67
C ASN A 5 0.41 -4.55 -13.75
N ILE A 6 1.66 -4.33 -14.16
CA ILE A 6 2.82 -4.55 -13.29
C ILE A 6 2.90 -3.44 -12.24
N LEU A 7 2.81 -2.17 -12.65
CA LEU A 7 2.92 -1.00 -11.77
C LEU A 7 1.83 -0.93 -10.70
N THR A 8 0.66 -1.51 -10.97
CA THR A 8 -0.47 -1.56 -10.02
C THR A 8 -0.56 -2.90 -9.30
N HIS A 9 0.49 -3.73 -9.32
CA HIS A 9 0.43 -5.07 -8.71
C HIS A 9 0.52 -4.95 -7.18
N PRO A 10 -0.35 -5.62 -6.40
CA PRO A 10 -0.36 -5.49 -4.93
C PRO A 10 0.97 -5.88 -4.30
N VAL A 11 1.63 -6.94 -4.80
CA VAL A 11 2.97 -7.32 -4.35
C VAL A 11 4.00 -6.21 -4.60
N LEU A 12 3.94 -5.51 -5.74
CA LEU A 12 4.86 -4.40 -6.02
C LEU A 12 4.65 -3.26 -5.01
N VAL A 13 3.39 -2.91 -4.73
CA VAL A 13 3.05 -1.87 -3.74
C VAL A 13 3.61 -2.22 -2.37
N LEU A 14 3.42 -3.46 -1.91
CA LEU A 14 3.92 -3.91 -0.61
C LEU A 14 5.44 -3.99 -0.56
N SER A 15 6.08 -4.46 -1.62
CA SER A 15 7.53 -4.48 -1.72
C SER A 15 8.10 -3.07 -1.65
N LEU A 16 7.55 -2.12 -2.42
CA LEU A 16 8.01 -0.72 -2.39
C LEU A 16 7.71 -0.04 -1.06
N PHE A 17 6.59 -0.35 -0.41
CA PHE A 17 6.30 0.13 0.94
C PHE A 17 7.37 -0.35 1.94
N CYS A 18 7.68 -1.65 1.95
CA CYS A 18 8.71 -2.21 2.83
C CYS A 18 10.12 -1.70 2.51
N LEU A 19 10.41 -1.49 1.22
CA LEU A 19 11.69 -0.99 0.71
C LEU A 19 11.78 0.53 0.70
N THR A 20 10.75 1.25 1.15
CA THR A 20 10.81 2.70 1.29
C THR A 20 11.98 3.00 2.23
N LEU A 21 12.99 3.69 1.69
CA LEU A 21 14.17 4.06 2.45
C LEU A 21 13.84 5.31 3.26
N ILE A 22 14.16 5.25 4.54
CA ILE A 22 14.00 6.34 5.49
C ILE A 22 15.38 6.58 6.08
N SER A 23 15.85 7.81 5.98
CA SER A 23 17.12 8.24 6.56
C SER A 23 16.89 9.38 7.53
N GLY A 24 17.39 9.18 8.73
CA GLY A 24 17.43 10.25 9.71
C GLY A 24 18.74 10.98 9.71
N GLU A 25 19.18 11.36 10.90
CA GLU A 25 20.56 11.79 11.18
C GLU A 25 21.62 10.70 10.83
N SER A 26 21.18 9.49 10.48
CA SER A 26 22.00 8.33 10.12
C SER A 26 21.80 7.87 8.68
N PHE A 27 22.66 6.95 8.23
CA PHE A 27 22.51 6.26 6.94
C PHE A 27 21.12 5.61 6.81
N GLY A 28 20.54 5.69 5.61
CA GLY A 28 19.16 5.25 5.35
C GLY A 28 18.91 3.77 5.56
N GLY A 29 17.76 3.44 6.15
CA GLY A 29 17.30 2.07 6.40
C GLY A 29 15.95 1.79 5.74
N PHE A 30 15.66 0.51 5.51
CA PHE A 30 14.37 0.08 4.97
C PHE A 30 13.26 0.27 6.01
N TYR A 31 12.10 0.78 5.58
CA TYR A 31 10.94 0.94 6.45
C TYR A 31 10.50 -0.37 7.12
N LEU A 32 10.73 -1.51 6.45
CA LEU A 32 10.53 -2.83 7.04
C LEU A 32 11.25 -3.01 8.39
N LEU A 33 12.49 -2.52 8.52
CA LEU A 33 13.25 -2.62 9.77
C LEU A 33 12.60 -1.79 10.87
N TYR A 34 12.11 -0.60 10.54
CA TYR A 34 11.38 0.26 11.49
C TYR A 34 10.08 -0.39 11.95
N ILE A 35 9.34 -1.06 11.06
CA ILE A 35 8.14 -1.83 11.43
C ILE A 35 8.51 -2.96 12.41
N LEU A 36 9.56 -3.73 12.09
CA LEU A 36 10.02 -4.85 12.93
C LEU A 36 10.49 -4.37 14.30
N MET A 37 11.19 -3.24 14.37
CA MET A 37 11.64 -2.66 15.63
C MET A 37 10.48 -2.07 16.46
N ALA A 38 9.46 -1.53 15.81
CA ALA A 38 8.31 -0.93 16.51
C ALA A 38 7.27 -1.96 16.96
N LEU A 39 7.23 -3.15 16.34
CA LEU A 39 6.26 -4.19 16.65
C LEU A 39 6.29 -4.64 18.14
N PRO A 40 7.45 -4.90 18.76
CA PRO A 40 7.54 -5.24 20.19
C PRO A 40 7.16 -4.07 21.11
N HIS A 41 7.32 -2.84 20.63
CA HIS A 41 7.10 -1.62 21.40
C HIS A 41 5.69 -1.04 21.18
N GLY A 42 4.82 -1.74 20.45
CA GLY A 42 3.44 -1.33 20.21
C GLY A 42 3.29 -0.06 19.37
N GLY A 43 4.26 0.24 18.49
CA GLY A 43 4.22 1.45 17.66
C GLY A 43 2.96 1.50 16.79
N ILE A 44 2.12 2.53 16.98
CA ILE A 44 0.83 2.66 16.29
C ILE A 44 0.98 2.62 14.75
N HIS A 45 2.06 3.20 14.21
CA HIS A 45 2.35 3.11 12.79
C HIS A 45 2.51 1.64 12.33
N ALA A 46 3.14 0.76 13.13
CA ALA A 46 3.37 -0.63 12.77
C ALA A 46 2.04 -1.41 12.74
N VAL A 47 1.09 -1.06 13.62
CA VAL A 47 -0.26 -1.61 13.57
C VAL A 47 -0.95 -1.26 12.25
N PHE A 48 -0.90 0.01 11.83
CA PHE A 48 -1.45 0.44 10.54
C PHE A 48 -0.73 -0.21 9.35
N ALA A 49 0.60 -0.38 9.41
CA ALA A 49 1.36 -1.10 8.40
C ALA A 49 0.87 -2.55 8.25
N LEU A 50 0.71 -3.26 9.37
CA LEU A 50 0.26 -4.65 9.38
C LEU A 50 -1.20 -4.80 8.92
N ILE A 51 -2.09 -3.92 9.38
CA ILE A 51 -3.48 -3.90 8.91
C ILE A 51 -3.50 -3.65 7.39
N GLY A 52 -2.80 -2.61 6.92
CA GLY A 52 -2.76 -2.26 5.50
C GLY A 52 -2.22 -3.39 4.63
N ALA A 53 -1.07 -3.95 5.00
CA ALA A 53 -0.47 -5.08 4.30
C ALA A 53 -1.38 -6.33 4.34
N GLY A 54 -1.95 -6.62 5.51
CA GLY A 54 -2.86 -7.74 5.72
C GLY A 54 -4.11 -7.65 4.84
N LEU A 55 -4.73 -6.47 4.75
CA LEU A 55 -5.90 -6.24 3.89
C LEU A 55 -5.59 -6.47 2.41
N ILE A 56 -4.47 -5.91 1.93
CA ILE A 56 -4.04 -6.06 0.53
C ILE A 56 -3.69 -7.52 0.21
N LEU A 57 -2.95 -8.21 1.10
CA LEU A 57 -2.59 -9.62 0.93
C LEU A 57 -3.80 -10.53 1.00
N PHE A 58 -4.70 -10.32 1.96
CA PHE A 58 -5.93 -11.09 2.09
C PHE A 58 -6.80 -10.93 0.85
N SER A 59 -6.96 -9.70 0.36
CA SER A 59 -7.70 -9.44 -0.86
C SER A 59 -7.08 -10.16 -2.05
N TYR A 60 -5.76 -10.02 -2.23
CA TYR A 60 -5.03 -10.67 -3.32
C TYR A 60 -5.11 -12.20 -3.26
N GLY A 61 -4.93 -12.80 -2.09
CA GLY A 61 -4.94 -14.25 -1.91
C GLY A 61 -6.33 -14.87 -2.09
N LYS A 62 -7.36 -14.28 -1.47
CA LYS A 62 -8.72 -14.83 -1.49
C LYS A 62 -9.45 -14.57 -2.79
N PHE A 63 -9.36 -13.35 -3.31
CA PHE A 63 -10.19 -12.88 -4.40
C PHE A 63 -9.46 -12.88 -5.74
N ARG A 64 -8.12 -12.84 -5.71
CA ARG A 64 -7.26 -12.58 -6.88
C ARG A 64 -7.68 -11.30 -7.60
N ARG A 65 -6.90 -10.89 -8.60
CA ARG A 65 -7.15 -9.63 -9.34
C ARG A 65 -8.47 -9.54 -10.13
N GLN A 66 -9.23 -10.63 -10.24
CA GLN A 66 -10.39 -10.75 -11.12
C GLN A 66 -11.72 -10.94 -10.40
N SER A 67 -11.74 -10.79 -9.08
CA SER A 67 -12.97 -10.96 -8.31
C SER A 67 -14.07 -9.98 -8.73
N LYS A 68 -15.30 -10.51 -8.84
CA LYS A 68 -16.51 -9.69 -9.05
C LYS A 68 -17.08 -9.15 -7.74
N PHE A 69 -16.47 -9.47 -6.61
CA PHE A 69 -16.94 -9.04 -5.29
C PHE A 69 -16.47 -7.62 -5.02
N PHE A 70 -17.41 -6.76 -4.67
CA PHE A 70 -17.18 -5.36 -4.26
C PHE A 70 -16.27 -5.23 -3.03
N ILE A 71 -16.20 -6.28 -2.21
CA ILE A 71 -15.35 -6.35 -1.04
C ILE A 71 -13.87 -6.22 -1.42
N ASP A 72 -13.41 -6.87 -2.51
CA ASP A 72 -12.00 -6.83 -2.94
C ASP A 72 -11.47 -5.39 -3.15
N PRO A 73 -12.07 -4.56 -4.03
CA PRO A 73 -11.59 -3.19 -4.21
C PRO A 73 -11.72 -2.35 -2.95
N LEU A 74 -12.73 -2.57 -2.10
CA LEU A 74 -12.84 -1.87 -0.81
C LEU A 74 -11.67 -2.21 0.13
N LEU A 75 -11.32 -3.49 0.27
CA LEU A 75 -10.18 -3.92 1.09
C LEU A 75 -8.86 -3.35 0.57
N ASN A 76 -8.68 -3.27 -0.76
CA ASN A 76 -7.50 -2.67 -1.35
C ASN A 76 -7.42 -1.16 -1.05
N ILE A 77 -8.54 -0.44 -1.16
CA ILE A 77 -8.63 0.99 -0.84
C ILE A 77 -8.27 1.23 0.63
N LEU A 78 -8.94 0.52 1.56
CA LEU A 78 -8.67 0.62 3.00
C LEU A 78 -7.23 0.22 3.34
N GLY A 79 -6.70 -0.79 2.64
CA GLY A 79 -5.33 -1.24 2.79
C GLY A 79 -4.33 -0.14 2.42
N VAL A 80 -4.47 0.48 1.25
CA VAL A 80 -3.60 1.58 0.81
C VAL A 80 -3.69 2.77 1.76
N PHE A 81 -4.89 3.17 2.18
CA PHE A 81 -5.04 4.25 3.17
C PHE A 81 -4.32 3.92 4.47
N SER A 82 -4.42 2.67 4.97
CA SER A 82 -3.72 2.23 6.17
C SER A 82 -2.19 2.29 6.01
N LEU A 83 -1.65 1.94 4.84
CA LEU A 83 -0.21 2.10 4.56
C LEU A 83 0.23 3.57 4.59
N TYR A 84 -0.56 4.48 4.01
CA TYR A 84 -0.27 5.91 4.09
C TYR A 84 -0.36 6.45 5.51
N THR A 85 -1.39 6.05 6.27
CA THR A 85 -1.52 6.40 7.69
C THR A 85 -0.33 5.91 8.49
N SER A 86 0.17 4.71 8.22
CA SER A 86 1.41 4.20 8.84
C SER A 86 2.60 5.12 8.60
N LEU A 87 2.89 5.45 7.33
CA LEU A 87 4.03 6.31 6.99
C LEU A 87 3.86 7.71 7.59
N PHE A 88 2.66 8.28 7.51
CA PHE A 88 2.37 9.59 8.09
C PHE A 88 2.59 9.60 9.61
N LEU A 89 2.05 8.62 10.33
CA LEU A 89 2.23 8.49 11.78
C LEU A 89 3.70 8.24 12.16
N PHE A 90 4.46 7.54 11.32
CA PHE A 90 5.89 7.37 11.54
C PHE A 90 6.64 8.71 11.44
N PHE A 91 6.44 9.46 10.35
CA PHE A 91 7.15 10.73 10.16
C PHE A 91 6.71 11.81 11.15
N ILE A 92 5.44 11.90 11.53
CA ILE A 92 5.00 12.93 12.49
C ILE A 92 5.53 12.67 13.90
N ASN A 93 5.61 11.40 14.32
CA ASN A 93 6.09 11.03 15.66
C ASN A 93 7.61 11.04 15.79
N SER A 94 8.33 11.01 14.66
CA SER A 94 9.79 10.95 14.64
C SER A 94 10.36 11.95 13.63
N TRP A 95 9.70 13.10 13.48
CA TRP A 95 10.06 14.12 12.48
C TRP A 95 11.48 14.63 12.68
N SER A 96 11.82 15.04 13.91
CA SER A 96 13.15 15.57 14.24
C SER A 96 14.29 14.61 13.95
N TYR A 97 14.02 13.30 13.95
CA TYR A 97 15.02 12.30 13.60
C TYR A 97 15.06 12.06 12.09
N ASN A 98 13.93 12.12 11.38
CA ASN A 98 13.78 11.67 9.99
C ASN A 98 13.60 12.77 8.94
N ASP A 99 13.69 14.05 9.32
CA ASP A 99 13.47 15.18 8.40
C ASP A 99 14.46 15.18 7.21
N GLN A 100 15.71 14.78 7.45
CA GLN A 100 16.75 14.60 6.44
C GLN A 100 16.40 13.55 5.37
N THR A 101 15.41 12.68 5.60
CA THR A 101 14.91 11.73 4.59
C THR A 101 14.55 12.45 3.29
N PHE A 102 13.91 13.61 3.40
CA PHE A 102 13.38 14.33 2.23
C PHE A 102 14.44 15.18 1.51
N GLU A 103 15.65 15.25 2.03
CA GLU A 103 16.79 15.94 1.41
C GLU A 103 17.69 14.97 0.61
N GLN A 104 17.55 13.66 0.86
CA GLN A 104 18.40 12.65 0.26
C GLN A 104 17.73 12.04 -0.98
N ALA A 105 18.46 12.01 -2.10
CA ALA A 105 17.94 11.54 -3.39
C ALA A 105 17.37 10.10 -3.34
N VAL A 106 18.10 9.17 -2.72
CA VAL A 106 17.73 7.74 -2.71
C VAL A 106 16.44 7.47 -1.90
N PRO A 107 16.28 7.99 -0.67
CA PRO A 107 15.02 7.94 0.05
C PRO A 107 13.85 8.60 -0.70
N VAL A 108 14.06 9.79 -1.27
CA VAL A 108 13.04 10.49 -2.04
C VAL A 108 12.59 9.67 -3.26
N ILE A 109 13.53 9.11 -4.03
CA ILE A 109 13.21 8.24 -5.18
C ILE A 109 12.39 7.04 -4.73
N SER A 110 12.79 6.40 -3.61
CA SER A 110 12.09 5.22 -3.08
C SER A 110 10.65 5.57 -2.65
N PHE A 111 10.47 6.71 -1.99
CA PHE A 111 9.16 7.23 -1.58
C PHE A 111 8.27 7.56 -2.79
N VAL A 112 8.84 8.17 -3.84
CA VAL A 112 8.14 8.47 -5.10
C VAL A 112 7.71 7.19 -5.82
N LEU A 113 8.58 6.18 -5.91
CA LEU A 113 8.25 4.90 -6.52
C LEU A 113 7.09 4.21 -5.81
N PHE A 114 7.12 4.18 -4.46
CA PHE A 114 5.99 3.69 -3.67
C PHE A 114 4.72 4.49 -3.97
N GLY A 115 4.79 5.83 -3.94
CA GLY A 115 3.65 6.71 -4.20
C GLY A 115 3.01 6.48 -5.57
N VAL A 116 3.81 6.37 -6.64
CA VAL A 116 3.29 6.12 -7.99
C VAL A 116 2.61 4.76 -8.09
N ALA A 117 3.23 3.70 -7.55
CA ALA A 117 2.68 2.35 -7.60
C ALA A 117 1.38 2.23 -6.79
N SER A 118 1.36 2.78 -5.57
CA SER A 118 0.21 2.72 -4.67
C SER A 118 -0.95 3.59 -5.16
N LEU A 119 -0.69 4.78 -5.72
CA LEU A 119 -1.71 5.61 -6.36
C LEU A 119 -2.32 4.90 -7.58
N GLY A 120 -1.49 4.29 -8.43
CA GLY A 120 -1.99 3.52 -9.57
C GLY A 120 -2.88 2.36 -9.11
N PHE A 121 -2.48 1.64 -8.07
CA PHE A 121 -3.28 0.55 -7.48
C PHE A 121 -4.57 1.04 -6.84
N LEU A 122 -4.53 2.20 -6.17
CA LEU A 122 -5.69 2.85 -5.58
C LEU A 122 -6.70 3.29 -6.64
N ILE A 123 -6.25 4.01 -7.68
CA ILE A 123 -7.10 4.43 -8.80
C ILE A 123 -7.74 3.21 -9.47
N TYR A 124 -6.97 2.16 -9.72
CA TYR A 124 -7.50 0.90 -10.26
C TYR A 124 -8.60 0.30 -9.36
N SER A 125 -8.40 0.30 -8.06
CA SER A 125 -9.36 -0.22 -7.08
C SER A 125 -10.62 0.64 -7.02
N ILE A 126 -10.50 1.97 -7.04
CA ILE A 126 -11.63 2.91 -7.09
C ILE A 126 -12.45 2.73 -8.37
N ILE A 127 -11.79 2.62 -9.54
CA ILE A 127 -12.49 2.38 -10.81
C ILE A 127 -13.27 1.06 -10.75
N ARG A 128 -12.68 0.00 -10.18
CA ARG A 128 -13.37 -1.29 -10.00
C ARG A 128 -14.54 -1.21 -9.03
N PHE A 129 -14.40 -0.41 -7.97
CA PHE A 129 -15.45 -0.16 -7.00
C PHE A 129 -16.63 0.60 -7.61
N ALA A 130 -16.35 1.60 -8.44
CA ALA A 130 -17.35 2.47 -9.05
C ALA A 130 -18.03 1.85 -10.30
N ARG A 131 -17.48 0.78 -10.88
CA ARG A 131 -18.10 0.12 -12.04
C ARG A 131 -19.37 -0.61 -11.61
N PRO A 132 -20.54 -0.28 -12.18
CA PRO A 132 -21.78 -0.97 -11.87
C PRO A 132 -21.65 -2.46 -12.24
N LYS A 133 -22.18 -3.33 -11.38
CA LYS A 133 -22.36 -4.74 -11.74
C LYS A 133 -23.23 -4.78 -12.99
N SER A 134 -22.66 -5.19 -14.13
CA SER A 134 -23.47 -5.69 -15.23
C SER A 134 -24.04 -7.01 -14.75
N ASP A 135 -25.22 -6.95 -14.14
CA ASP A 135 -26.10 -8.09 -14.00
C ASP A 135 -26.49 -8.46 -15.44
N LYS A 136 -25.76 -9.41 -16.03
CA LYS A 136 -26.34 -10.14 -17.15
C LYS A 136 -27.56 -10.86 -16.57
N PRO A 137 -28.79 -10.60 -17.05
CA PRO A 137 -29.95 -11.34 -16.58
C PRO A 137 -29.72 -12.83 -16.84
N MET A 138 -29.83 -13.63 -15.79
CA MET A 138 -29.80 -15.08 -15.84
C MET A 138 -31.16 -15.58 -16.35
N SER A 139 -31.49 -15.26 -17.61
CA SER A 139 -32.78 -15.63 -18.22
C SER A 139 -32.68 -16.09 -19.68
N LEU A 140 -31.54 -16.62 -20.11
CA LEU A 140 -31.38 -17.21 -21.44
C LEU A 140 -30.72 -18.60 -21.43
N LEU A 141 -30.87 -19.35 -20.34
CA LEU A 141 -30.62 -20.78 -20.34
C LEU A 141 -31.79 -21.46 -19.63
N THR A 142 -32.52 -22.25 -20.43
CA THR A 142 -33.69 -23.11 -20.17
C THR A 142 -35.03 -22.42 -19.96
#